data_AF-A0A2E8CID0-F1
#
_entry.id   AF-A0A2E8CID0-F1
#
_cell.length_a   1.000
_cell.length_b   1.000
_cell.length_c   1.000
_cell.angle_alpha   90.00
_cell.angle_beta   90.00
_cell.angle_gamma   90.00
#
_symmetry.space_group_name_H-M   'P 1'
#
loop_
_entity.id
_entity.type
_entity.pdbx_description
1 polymer ?
#
loop_
_entity_poly.entity_id
_entity_poly.type
_entity_poly.pdbx_seq_one_letter_code
_entity_poly.pdbx_strand_id
1 'polypeptide(L)'
;MDSATRKQFDSKIIDCFHSFSDPLDRVRVTTTLNKAEDAVVFETLSRIPLAHEMSVERFLNTPTEALKAIAKGLYREMRVVG
;
A
#
# COMPACT_ATOMS: atom_id res chain seq x y z
N MET A 1 6.69 3.36 -16.80
CA MET A 1 6.85 4.64 -16.07
C MET A 1 8.21 5.29 -16.38
N ASP A 2 8.33 6.63 -16.39
CA ASP A 2 9.64 7.30 -16.57
C ASP A 2 10.50 7.27 -15.29
N SER A 3 11.79 7.62 -15.41
CA SER A 3 12.76 7.52 -14.31
C SER A 3 12.47 8.46 -13.13
N ALA A 4 11.92 9.64 -13.38
CA ALA A 4 11.61 10.61 -12.32
C ALA A 4 10.38 10.16 -11.53
N THR A 5 9.33 9.74 -12.23
CA THR A 5 8.11 9.19 -11.63
C THR A 5 8.43 7.93 -10.81
N ARG A 6 9.35 7.07 -11.29
CA ARG A 6 9.80 5.88 -10.54
C ARG A 6 10.48 6.24 -9.22
N LYS A 7 11.40 7.20 -9.22
CA LYS A 7 12.08 7.64 -7.99
C LYS A 7 11.11 8.22 -6.97
N GLN A 8 10.14 9.00 -7.42
CA GLN A 8 9.11 9.57 -6.55
C GLN A 8 8.22 8.48 -5.95
N PHE A 9 7.84 7.48 -6.76
CA PHE A 9 7.09 6.33 -6.31
C PHE A 9 7.83 5.55 -5.22
N ASP A 10 9.09 5.17 -5.48
CA ASP A 10 9.91 4.38 -4.56
C ASP A 10 10.12 5.12 -3.22
N SER A 11 10.43 6.43 -3.27
CA SER A 11 10.56 7.26 -2.07
C SER A 11 9.27 7.28 -1.25
N LYS A 12 8.12 7.44 -1.93
CA LYS A 12 6.82 7.52 -1.26
C LYS A 12 6.39 6.20 -0.64
N ILE A 13 6.71 5.07 -1.27
CA ILE A 13 6.47 3.73 -0.70
C ILE A 13 7.25 3.55 0.60
N ILE A 14 8.53 3.94 0.61
CA ILE A 14 9.37 3.90 1.81
C ILE A 14 8.76 4.77 2.91
N ASP A 15 8.40 6.02 2.61
CA ASP A 15 7.81 6.95 3.60
C ASP A 15 6.46 6.48 4.17
N CYS A 16 5.64 5.83 3.33
CA CYS A 16 4.35 5.31 3.75
C CYS A 16 4.50 4.10 4.66
N PHE A 17 5.38 3.16 4.33
CA PHE A 17 5.34 1.80 4.91
C PHE A 17 6.55 1.40 5.74
N HIS A 18 7.61 2.20 5.81
CA HIS A 18 8.74 1.96 6.73
C HIS A 18 8.29 1.81 8.20
N SER A 19 7.21 2.49 8.60
CA SER A 19 6.62 2.39 9.95
C SER A 19 5.47 1.39 10.09
N PHE A 20 5.06 0.72 9.00
CA PHE A 20 3.99 -0.29 9.00
C PHE A 20 4.50 -1.72 9.19
N SER A 21 5.80 -1.92 8.99
CA SER A 21 6.50 -3.15 9.29
C SER A 21 6.90 -3.21 10.76
N ASP A 22 5.94 -3.13 11.69
CA ASP A 22 6.19 -3.61 13.04
C ASP A 22 6.56 -5.11 12.91
N PRO A 23 7.72 -5.57 13.42
CA PRO A 23 8.14 -6.97 13.29
C PRO A 23 7.14 -7.99 13.85
N LEU A 24 6.20 -7.52 14.68
CA LEU A 24 5.15 -8.34 15.30
C LEU A 24 3.84 -8.35 14.51
N ASP A 25 3.72 -7.56 13.44
CA ASP A 25 2.51 -7.52 12.63
C ASP A 25 2.40 -8.74 11.73
N ARG A 26 1.29 -9.48 11.87
CA ARG A 26 0.97 -10.69 11.10
C ARG A 26 0.46 -10.39 9.69
N VAL A 27 0.44 -9.12 9.29
CA VAL A 27 -0.17 -8.63 8.05
C VAL A 27 0.87 -7.86 7.28
N ARG A 28 1.24 -8.38 6.12
CA ARG A 28 2.09 -7.67 5.17
C ARG A 28 1.20 -6.86 4.24
N VAL A 29 1.41 -5.55 4.21
CA VAL A 29 0.87 -4.69 3.14
C VAL A 29 1.86 -4.76 2.00
N THR A 30 1.52 -5.47 0.94
CA THR A 30 2.31 -5.44 -0.30
C THR A 30 1.79 -4.34 -1.20
N THR A 31 2.72 -3.77 -1.96
CA THR A 31 2.39 -2.89 -3.08
C THR A 31 2.74 -3.62 -4.36
N THR A 32 1.73 -3.93 -5.16
CA THR A 32 1.91 -4.57 -6.46
C THR A 32 1.58 -3.56 -7.55
N LEU A 33 2.53 -3.34 -8.46
CA LEU A 33 2.29 -2.65 -9.72
C LEU A 33 1.79 -3.66 -10.74
N ASN A 34 0.76 -3.33 -11.50
CA ASN A 34 0.33 -4.20 -12.59
C ASN A 34 1.36 -4.19 -13.75
N LYS A 35 1.16 -5.03 -14.78
CA LYS A 35 2.10 -5.13 -15.92
C LYS A 35 2.24 -3.82 -16.70
N ALA A 36 1.26 -2.94 -16.63
CA ALA A 36 1.28 -1.61 -17.26
C ALA A 36 1.88 -0.53 -16.36
N GLU A 37 2.18 -0.86 -15.09
CA GLU A 37 2.60 0.07 -14.04
C GLU A 37 1.62 1.25 -13.85
N ASP A 38 0.33 1.04 -14.07
CA ASP A 38 -0.69 2.08 -13.96
C ASP A 38 -1.45 2.06 -12.61
N ALA A 39 -1.39 0.93 -11.89
CA ALA A 39 -2.14 0.70 -10.66
C ALA A 39 -1.23 0.28 -9.50
N VAL A 40 -1.66 0.65 -8.30
CA VAL A 40 -1.06 0.39 -6.99
C VAL A 40 -2.10 -0.35 -6.17
N VAL A 41 -1.78 -1.58 -5.80
CA VAL A 41 -2.65 -2.41 -4.95
C VAL A 41 -2.05 -2.50 -3.56
N PHE A 42 -2.79 -2.07 -2.53
CA PHE A 42 -2.54 -2.42 -1.14
C PHE A 42 -3.31 -3.68 -0.81
N GLU A 43 -2.63 -4.73 -0.39
CA GLU A 43 -3.30 -6.00 -0.06
C GLU A 43 -2.77 -6.57 1.26
N THR A 44 -3.63 -7.27 1.98
CA THR A 44 -3.25 -8.01 3.20
C THR A 44 -2.91 -9.46 2.86
N LEU A 45 -1.77 -9.97 3.34
CA LEU A 45 -1.51 -11.41 3.33
C LEU A 45 -2.28 -12.10 4.46
N SER A 46 -3.52 -12.54 4.18
CA SER A 46 -4.38 -13.24 5.14
C SER A 46 -5.24 -14.33 4.47
N ARG A 47 -6.01 -15.09 5.27
CA ARG A 47 -6.98 -16.07 4.75
C ARG A 47 -8.13 -15.41 3.98
N ILE A 48 -8.42 -14.14 4.26
CA ILE A 48 -9.42 -13.32 3.58
C ILE A 48 -8.67 -12.09 3.02
N PRO A 49 -8.17 -12.16 1.78
CA PRO A 49 -7.40 -11.08 1.21
C PRO A 49 -8.29 -9.85 1.03
N LEU A 50 -7.97 -8.78 1.76
CA LEU A 50 -8.53 -7.45 1.52
C LEU A 50 -7.56 -6.68 0.63
N ALA A 51 -8.10 -6.02 -0.38
CA ALA A 51 -7.33 -5.24 -1.33
C ALA A 51 -7.94 -3.85 -1.53
N HIS A 52 -7.08 -2.85 -1.68
CA HIS A 52 -7.44 -1.51 -2.11
C HIS A 52 -6.58 -1.13 -3.31
N GLU A 53 -7.22 -0.86 -4.44
CA GLU A 53 -6.56 -0.52 -5.70
C GLU A 53 -6.74 0.97 -6.01
N MET A 54 -5.66 1.60 -6.48
CA MET A 54 -5.69 2.97 -7.00
C MET A 54 -4.66 3.16 -8.12
N SER A 55 -4.85 4.13 -9.00
CA SER A 55 -3.84 4.48 -10.01
C SER A 55 -2.54 5.00 -9.38
N VAL A 56 -1.40 4.84 -10.06
CA VAL A 56 -0.11 5.44 -9.66
C VAL A 56 -0.20 6.96 -9.50
N GLU A 57 -0.90 7.65 -10.39
CA GLU A 57 -1.10 9.10 -10.30
C GLU A 57 -1.81 9.48 -8.98
N ARG A 58 -2.92 8.82 -8.67
CA ARG A 58 -3.65 9.01 -7.40
C ARG A 58 -2.76 8.70 -6.20
N PHE A 59 -1.96 7.64 -6.25
CA PHE A 59 -1.02 7.30 -5.17
C PHE A 59 0.00 8.42 -4.95
N LEU A 60 0.63 8.92 -6.02
CA LEU A 60 1.62 9.99 -5.96
C LEU A 60 1.02 11.32 -5.45
N ASN A 61 -0.25 11.58 -5.72
CA ASN A 61 -0.94 12.78 -5.24
C ASN A 61 -1.59 12.64 -3.86
N THR A 62 -1.82 11.41 -3.36
CA THR A 62 -2.46 11.19 -2.06
C THR A 62 -1.50 11.47 -0.90
N PRO A 63 -1.86 12.24 0.13
CA PRO A 63 -1.00 12.47 1.29
C PRO A 63 -0.56 11.15 1.96
N THR A 64 0.71 11.08 2.39
CA THR A 64 1.28 9.90 3.06
C THR A 64 0.40 9.40 4.21
N GLU A 65 -0.08 10.28 5.07
CA GLU A 65 -0.93 9.90 6.21
C GLU A 65 -2.27 9.28 5.79
N ALA A 66 -2.84 9.67 4.65
CA ALA A 66 -4.05 9.06 4.11
C ALA A 66 -3.77 7.64 3.57
N LEU A 67 -2.63 7.44 2.90
CA LEU A 67 -2.19 6.12 2.44
C LEU A 67 -1.94 5.16 3.62
N LYS A 68 -1.32 5.68 4.68
CA LYS A 68 -1.17 4.99 5.97
C LYS A 68 -2.53 4.63 6.58
N ALA A 69 -3.50 5.54 6.57
CA ALA A 69 -4.84 5.27 7.08
C ALA A 69 -5.56 4.17 6.30
N ILE A 70 -5.44 4.13 4.97
CA ILE A 70 -5.98 3.06 4.11
C ILE A 70 -5.37 1.70 4.53
N ALA A 71 -4.04 1.63 4.65
CA ALA A 71 -3.35 0.42 5.08
C ALA A 71 -3.76 -0.02 6.51
N LYS A 72 -3.93 0.92 7.45
CA LYS A 72 -4.47 0.62 8.80
C LYS A 72 -5.93 0.16 8.76
N GLY A 73 -6.73 0.67 7.82
CA GLY A 73 -8.11 0.26 7.60
C GLY A 73 -8.18 -1.22 7.21
N LEU A 74 -7.42 -1.60 6.19
CA LEU A 74 -7.28 -3.00 5.76
C LEU A 74 -6.83 -3.92 6.90
N TYR A 75 -5.91 -3.44 7.74
CA TYR A 75 -5.48 -4.16 8.94
C TYR A 75 -6.60 -4.39 9.98
N ARG A 76 -7.40 -3.35 10.26
CA ARG A 76 -8.49 -3.42 11.24
C ARG A 76 -9.61 -4.34 10.77
N GLU A 77 -9.98 -4.27 9.50
CA GLU A 77 -11.04 -5.11 8.94
C GLU A 77 -10.68 -6.59 9.01
N MET A 78 -9.41 -6.95 8.76
CA MET A 78 -8.95 -8.34 8.92
C MET A 78 -9.09 -8.87 10.36
N ARG A 79 -8.89 -8.02 11.39
CA ARG A 79 -9.09 -8.40 12.80
C ARG A 79 -10.56 -8.62 13.17
N VAL A 80 -11.49 -8.03 12.42
CA VAL A 80 -12.94 -8.16 12.67
C VAL A 80 -13.52 -9.39 11.98
N VAL A 81 -12.96 -9.76 10.83
CA VAL A 81 -13.42 -10.92 10.03
C VAL A 81 -12.64 -12.22 10.37
N GLY A 82 -11.49 -12.12 11.05
CA GLY A 82 -10.61 -13.24 11.41
C GLY A 82 -10.85 -13.85 12.79
#